data_AF-A0AAV0SZG7-F1
#
_entry.id   AF-A0AAV0SZG7-F1
#
_cell.length_a   1.000
_cell.length_b   1.000
_cell.length_c   1.000
_cell.angle_alpha   90.00
_cell.angle_beta   90.00
_cell.angle_gamma   90.00
#
_symmetry.space_group_name_H-M   'P 1'
#
loop_
_entity.id
_entity.type
_entity.pdbx_description
1 polymer ?
#
loop_
_entity_poly.entity_id
_entity_poly.type
_entity_poly.pdbx_seq_one_letter_code
_entity_poly.pdbx_strand_id
1 'polypeptide(L)'
;MQREHLKSLMLFYIECVSAKGPFLADGGEADTLDSNEWHVSTSKNFAASLVEVKSFSDDQGSVVSEILASMDDVQMKDVVKNFSTLFYNALNGINRIVDERDPNNRGANLKDFKLPPVVPQDLVLIRTSEFSAIARSQKERLLARWTLEEIDLIEQEHGEMLIAVRCEPALKPTLDPFNGEITFD
;
A
#
# COMPACT_ATOMS: atom_id res chain seq x y z
N MET A 1 5.84 -7.54 15.60
CA MET A 1 7.22 -7.52 15.05
C MET A 1 7.33 -6.55 13.87
N GLN A 2 6.65 -6.75 12.73
CA GLN A 2 6.75 -5.82 11.58
C GLN A 2 6.33 -4.37 11.89
N ARG A 3 5.24 -4.16 12.64
CA ARG A 3 4.78 -2.80 13.02
C ARG A 3 5.83 -2.02 13.81
N GLU A 4 6.56 -2.69 14.71
CA GLU A 4 7.61 -2.04 15.49
C GLU A 4 8.83 -1.72 14.61
N HIS A 5 9.21 -2.61 13.68
CA HIS A 5 10.26 -2.29 12.70
C HIS A 5 9.89 -1.11 11.79
N LEU A 6 8.64 -1.01 11.34
CA LEU A 6 8.17 0.13 10.54
C LEU A 6 8.20 1.43 11.34
N LYS A 7 7.81 1.40 12.62
CA LYS A 7 7.94 2.57 13.51
C LYS A 7 9.40 2.98 13.69
N SER A 8 10.29 2.03 13.97
CA SER A 8 11.72 2.31 14.08
C SER A 8 12.29 2.90 12.80
N LEU A 9 11.87 2.39 11.64
CA LEU A 9 12.26 2.94 10.34
C LEU A 9 11.75 4.37 10.15
N MET A 10 10.48 4.65 10.49
CA MET A 10 9.95 6.01 10.42
C MET A 10 10.71 6.96 11.34
N LEU A 11 10.98 6.56 12.58
CA LEU A 11 11.74 7.37 13.53
C LEU A 11 13.14 7.69 13.01
N PHE A 12 13.83 6.68 12.45
CA PHE A 12 15.13 6.89 11.82
C PHE A 12 15.07 7.94 10.70
N TYR A 13 14.10 7.84 9.78
CA TYR A 13 13.94 8.83 8.71
C TYR A 13 13.57 10.22 9.22
N ILE A 14 12.78 10.31 10.30
CA ILE A 14 12.44 11.58 10.94
C ILE A 14 13.69 12.21 11.55
N GLU A 15 14.50 11.44 12.26
CA GLU A 15 15.74 11.90 12.91
C GLU A 15 16.76 12.40 11.90
N CYS A 16 16.94 11.71 10.76
CA CYS A 16 17.92 12.11 9.74
C CYS A 16 17.71 13.53 9.19
N VAL A 17 16.48 14.03 9.16
CA VAL A 17 16.15 15.32 8.53
C VAL A 17 15.36 16.26 9.43
N SER A 18 15.27 15.91 10.71
CA SER A 18 14.38 16.54 11.70
C SER A 18 12.99 16.82 11.13
N ALA A 19 12.36 15.80 10.54
CA ALA A 19 11.07 15.95 9.89
C ALA A 19 9.97 16.33 10.90
N LYS A 20 9.06 17.21 10.48
CA LYS A 20 7.79 17.50 11.17
C LYS A 20 6.64 16.83 10.43
N GLY A 21 5.64 16.39 11.19
CA GLY A 21 4.45 15.70 10.71
C GLY A 21 4.30 14.28 11.28
N PRO A 22 3.27 13.52 10.88
CA PRO A 22 2.26 13.90 9.89
C PRO A 22 1.37 15.06 10.39
N PHE A 23 1.23 16.11 9.58
CA PHE A 23 0.29 17.19 9.83
C PHE A 23 -1.14 16.74 9.53
N LEU A 24 -2.12 17.36 10.19
CA LEU A 24 -3.53 17.13 9.91
C LEU A 24 -3.90 17.66 8.52
N ALA A 25 -4.95 17.08 7.94
CA ALA A 25 -5.36 17.34 6.55
C ALA A 25 -5.79 18.80 6.26
N ASP A 26 -5.98 19.62 7.30
CA ASP A 26 -6.24 21.04 7.17
C ASP A 26 -4.96 21.87 6.90
N GLY A 27 -3.77 21.26 6.98
CA GLY A 27 -2.50 21.83 6.53
C GLY A 27 -2.06 23.11 7.24
N GLY A 28 -2.79 23.55 8.26
CA GLY A 28 -2.60 24.85 8.91
C GLY A 28 -1.21 24.99 9.54
N GLU A 29 -0.68 23.91 10.12
CA GLU A 29 0.67 23.90 10.69
C GLU A 29 1.76 24.01 9.62
N ALA A 30 1.57 23.32 8.49
CA ALA A 30 2.54 23.34 7.38
C ALA A 30 2.70 24.74 6.79
N ASP A 31 1.60 25.51 6.73
CA ASP A 31 1.58 26.88 6.18
C ASP A 31 2.24 27.92 7.09
N THR A 32 2.52 27.59 8.36
CA THR A 32 3.21 28.48 9.31
C THR A 32 4.74 28.36 9.29
N LEU A 33 5.29 27.38 8.58
CA LEU A 33 6.72 27.12 8.56
C LEU A 33 7.44 28.11 7.63
N ASP A 34 8.59 28.62 8.08
CA ASP A 34 9.45 29.46 7.25
C ASP A 34 10.02 28.64 6.08
N SER A 35 9.66 29.01 4.86
CA SER A 35 10.14 28.39 3.61
C SER A 35 11.66 28.45 3.39
N ASN A 36 12.38 29.31 4.14
CA ASN A 36 13.83 29.36 4.12
C ASN A 36 14.48 28.31 5.03
N GLU A 37 13.76 27.84 6.04
CA GLU A 37 14.24 26.83 6.99
C GLU A 37 13.64 25.46 6.72
N TRP A 38 12.42 25.40 6.18
CA TRP A 38 11.64 24.18 6.03
C TRP A 38 11.24 23.95 4.57
N HIS A 39 11.36 22.70 4.13
CA HIS A 39 10.80 22.24 2.87
C HIS A 39 9.56 21.39 3.12
N VAL A 40 8.40 21.92 2.75
CA VAL A 40 7.10 21.26 2.94
C VAL A 40 6.80 20.34 1.74
N SER A 41 6.37 19.12 2.03
CA SER A 41 5.93 18.16 1.01
C SER A 41 4.73 18.67 0.22
N THR A 42 4.59 18.26 -1.05
CA THR A 42 3.45 18.63 -1.89
C THR A 42 2.10 18.23 -1.27
N SER A 43 2.07 17.11 -0.56
CA SER A 43 0.90 16.63 0.19
C SER A 43 0.58 17.45 1.45
N LYS A 44 1.46 18.37 1.85
CA LYS A 44 1.39 19.12 3.13
C LYS A 44 1.29 18.26 4.39
N ASN A 45 1.71 17.00 4.31
CA ASN A 45 1.67 16.07 5.45
C ASN A 45 2.99 16.07 6.23
N PHE A 46 4.12 16.35 5.58
CA PHE A 46 5.42 16.42 6.23
C PHE A 46 6.19 17.66 5.79
N ALA A 47 7.13 18.08 6.62
CA ALA A 47 8.16 19.06 6.28
C ALA A 47 9.52 18.58 6.79
N ALA A 48 10.59 18.90 6.08
CA ALA A 48 11.96 18.59 6.50
C ALA A 48 12.74 19.90 6.75
N SER A 49 13.66 19.89 7.72
CA SER A 49 14.55 21.01 7.98
C SER A 49 15.63 21.06 6.90
N LEU A 50 15.72 22.16 6.16
CA LEU A 50 16.74 22.37 5.12
C LEU A 50 18.15 22.36 5.72
N VAL A 51 18.31 22.87 6.94
CA VAL A 51 19.59 22.88 7.66
C VAL A 51 20.03 21.46 8.02
N GLU A 52 19.12 20.66 8.56
CA GLU A 52 19.42 19.29 8.99
C GLU A 52 19.63 18.38 7.78
N VAL A 53 18.85 18.56 6.72
CA VAL A 53 19.06 17.82 5.46
C VAL A 53 20.43 18.13 4.86
N LYS A 54 20.87 19.39 4.92
CA LYS A 54 22.21 19.78 4.48
C LYS A 54 23.28 19.11 5.35
N SER A 55 23.16 19.19 6.67
CA SER A 55 24.09 18.55 7.61
C SER A 55 24.17 17.04 7.35
N PHE A 56 23.02 16.37 7.23
CA PHE A 56 22.96 14.95 6.90
C PHE A 56 23.65 14.63 5.58
N SER A 57 23.48 15.48 4.57
CA SER A 57 24.13 15.30 3.25
C SER A 57 25.65 15.45 3.35
N ASP A 58 26.13 16.42 4.13
CA ASP A 58 27.55 16.62 4.41
C ASP A 58 28.16 15.43 5.18
N ASP A 59 27.37 14.77 6.03
CA ASP A 59 27.77 13.61 6.82
C ASP A 59 27.82 12.27 6.04
N GLN A 60 27.48 12.25 4.74
CA GLN A 60 27.53 11.03 3.92
C GLN A 60 28.96 10.61 3.50
N GLY A 61 29.98 11.38 3.89
CA GLY A 61 31.38 11.07 3.66
C GLY A 61 32.07 12.01 2.68
N SER A 62 33.41 11.95 2.66
CA SER A 62 34.27 12.99 2.09
C SER A 62 33.98 13.33 0.63
N VAL A 63 33.67 12.33 -0.21
CA VAL A 63 33.36 12.56 -1.64
C VAL A 63 32.09 13.38 -1.80
N VAL A 64 31.06 13.10 -0.99
CA VAL A 64 29.79 13.84 -1.04
C VAL A 64 30.01 15.26 -0.54
N SER A 65 30.72 15.44 0.57
CA SER A 65 31.02 16.76 1.12
C SER A 65 31.84 17.62 0.14
N GLU A 66 32.80 17.03 -0.58
CA GLU A 66 33.59 17.75 -1.61
C GLU A 66 32.72 18.19 -2.80
N ILE A 67 31.83 17.31 -3.27
CA ILE A 67 30.89 17.64 -4.35
C ILE A 67 29.96 18.78 -3.92
N LEU A 68 29.38 18.68 -2.72
CA LEU A 68 28.51 19.70 -2.16
C LEU A 68 29.24 21.04 -1.97
N ALA A 69 30.48 21.03 -1.48
CA ALA A 69 31.29 22.24 -1.33
C ALA A 69 31.63 22.93 -2.66
N SER A 70 31.58 22.22 -3.78
CA SER A 70 31.82 22.78 -5.12
C SER A 70 30.61 23.44 -5.77
N MET A 71 29.41 23.24 -5.18
CA MET A 71 28.16 23.77 -5.71
C MET A 71 27.96 25.24 -5.36
N ASP A 72 27.28 25.97 -6.24
CA ASP A 72 26.76 27.29 -5.88
C ASP A 72 25.52 27.18 -4.97
N ASP A 73 25.10 28.32 -4.39
CA ASP A 73 23.98 28.37 -3.45
C ASP A 73 22.65 27.89 -4.07
N VAL A 74 22.45 28.08 -5.38
CA VAL A 74 21.23 27.66 -6.08
C VAL A 74 21.21 26.15 -6.22
N GLN A 75 22.33 25.58 -6.71
CA GLN A 75 22.51 24.14 -6.85
C GLN A 75 22.40 23.43 -5.51
N MET A 76 23.06 23.94 -4.47
CA MET A 76 22.98 23.40 -3.11
C MET A 76 21.53 23.39 -2.61
N LYS A 77 20.81 24.51 -2.77
CA LYS A 77 19.41 24.61 -2.35
C LYS A 77 18.52 23.59 -3.06
N ASP A 78 18.71 23.41 -4.36
CA ASP A 78 17.93 22.45 -5.15
C ASP A 78 18.24 20.99 -4.75
N VAL A 79 19.52 20.68 -4.50
CA VAL A 79 19.93 19.36 -4.00
C VAL A 79 19.29 19.08 -2.64
N VAL A 80 19.41 20.01 -1.68
CA VAL A 80 18.82 19.85 -0.35
C VAL A 80 17.30 19.63 -0.44
N LYS A 81 16.59 20.38 -1.29
CA LYS A 81 15.14 20.17 -1.52
C LYS A 81 14.83 18.80 -2.13
N ASN A 82 15.66 18.31 -3.04
CA ASN A 82 15.50 16.98 -3.62
C ASN A 82 15.71 15.87 -2.57
N PHE A 83 16.71 16.03 -1.69
CA PHE A 83 16.88 15.14 -0.54
C PHE A 83 15.65 15.21 0.38
N SER A 84 15.20 16.40 0.78
CA SER A 84 13.96 16.55 1.56
C SER A 84 12.80 15.81 0.92
N THR A 85 12.69 15.88 -0.41
CA THR A 85 11.66 15.20 -1.20
C THR A 85 11.74 13.69 -1.11
N LEU A 86 12.94 13.13 -1.20
CA LEU A 86 13.17 11.71 -1.04
C LEU A 86 12.74 11.23 0.36
N PHE A 87 13.07 11.98 1.41
CA PHE A 87 12.73 11.63 2.79
C PHE A 87 11.22 11.62 3.04
N TYR A 88 10.47 12.66 2.66
CA TYR A 88 9.02 12.62 2.89
C TYR A 88 8.30 11.63 1.97
N ASN A 89 8.82 11.33 0.79
CA ASN A 89 8.28 10.27 -0.06
C ASN A 89 8.45 8.90 0.60
N ALA A 90 9.60 8.65 1.23
CA ALA A 90 9.82 7.45 2.03
C ALA A 90 8.89 7.39 3.24
N LEU A 91 8.76 8.49 4.00
CA LEU A 91 7.84 8.56 5.15
C LEU A 91 6.39 8.30 4.74
N ASN A 92 5.92 8.92 3.65
CA ASN A 92 4.59 8.67 3.09
C ASN A 92 4.42 7.21 2.65
N GLY A 93 5.43 6.64 1.99
CA GLY A 93 5.42 5.24 1.57
C GLY A 93 5.33 4.28 2.76
N ILE A 94 6.13 4.50 3.81
CA ILE A 94 6.09 3.69 5.03
C ILE A 94 4.72 3.81 5.71
N ASN A 95 4.15 5.02 5.77
CA ASN A 95 2.83 5.23 6.37
C ASN A 95 1.74 4.46 5.61
N ARG A 96 1.80 4.41 4.28
CA ARG A 96 0.88 3.61 3.45
C ARG A 96 0.99 2.11 3.67
N ILE A 97 2.19 1.59 3.93
CA ILE A 97 2.37 0.16 4.28
C ILE A 97 1.60 -0.18 5.57
N VAL A 98 1.45 0.79 6.48
CA VAL A 98 0.65 0.62 7.70
C VAL A 98 -0.84 0.61 7.37
N ASP A 99 -1.30 1.39 6.39
CA ASP A 99 -2.71 1.50 6.00
C ASP A 99 -3.24 0.26 5.25
N GLU A 100 -2.38 -0.49 4.53
CA GLU A 100 -2.80 -1.65 3.72
C GLU A 100 -3.02 -2.95 4.51
N ARG A 101 -2.53 -3.03 5.75
CA ARG A 101 -2.82 -4.17 6.64
C ARG A 101 -3.95 -3.80 7.57
N ASP A 102 -4.95 -4.68 7.69
CA ASP A 102 -5.92 -4.65 8.79
C ASP A 102 -5.16 -4.21 10.07
N PRO A 103 -5.62 -3.16 10.79
CA PRO A 103 -4.92 -2.63 11.97
C PRO A 103 -4.63 -3.68 13.06
N ASN A 104 -5.24 -4.86 12.95
CA ASN A 104 -5.04 -6.02 13.82
C ASN A 104 -4.06 -7.06 13.24
N ASN A 105 -3.45 -6.80 12.09
CA ASN A 105 -2.58 -7.71 11.34
C ASN A 105 -3.20 -9.12 11.21
N ARG A 106 -4.52 -9.19 11.04
CA ARG A 106 -5.23 -10.45 10.89
C ARG A 106 -4.86 -11.02 9.53
N GLY A 107 -4.14 -12.14 9.54
CA GLY A 107 -3.91 -12.89 8.32
C GLY A 107 -5.25 -13.32 7.71
N ALA A 108 -5.24 -13.70 6.44
CA ALA A 108 -6.39 -14.26 5.71
C ALA A 108 -7.04 -15.53 6.34
N ASN A 109 -6.58 -15.95 7.52
CA ASN A 109 -6.99 -17.14 8.25
C ASN A 109 -7.91 -16.84 9.45
N LEU A 110 -8.47 -15.63 9.58
CA LEU A 110 -9.52 -15.43 10.57
C LEU A 110 -10.82 -16.11 10.11
N LYS A 111 -11.58 -16.68 11.04
CA LYS A 111 -12.91 -17.26 10.78
C LYS A 111 -13.88 -16.28 10.07
N ASP A 112 -13.60 -14.99 10.18
CA ASP A 112 -14.37 -13.89 9.58
C ASP A 112 -13.84 -13.46 8.20
N PHE A 113 -12.62 -13.89 7.83
CA PHE A 113 -12.03 -13.66 6.52
C PHE A 113 -12.27 -14.88 5.63
N LYS A 114 -13.44 -14.91 5.00
CA LYS A 114 -13.76 -15.95 4.01
C LYS A 114 -13.31 -15.48 2.65
N LEU A 115 -12.24 -16.08 2.12
CA LEU A 115 -11.97 -16.03 0.68
C LEU A 115 -12.90 -17.03 -0.02
N PRO A 116 -13.38 -16.71 -1.23
CA PRO A 116 -14.06 -17.71 -2.00
C PRO A 116 -13.06 -18.82 -2.35
N PRO A 117 -13.52 -20.08 -2.47
CA PRO A 117 -12.69 -21.14 -3.01
C PRO A 117 -12.17 -20.72 -4.38
N VAL A 118 -10.87 -20.90 -4.61
CA VAL A 118 -10.21 -20.48 -5.87
C VAL A 118 -10.12 -21.60 -6.90
N VAL A 119 -10.45 -22.83 -6.49
CA VAL A 119 -10.43 -24.00 -7.37
C VAL A 119 -11.83 -24.18 -7.97
N PRO A 120 -11.98 -24.39 -9.29
CA PRO A 120 -13.27 -24.58 -9.93
C PRO A 120 -14.15 -25.63 -9.25
N GLN A 121 -13.57 -26.77 -8.85
CA GLN A 121 -14.26 -27.85 -8.15
C GLN A 121 -14.87 -27.41 -6.81
N ASP A 122 -14.22 -26.51 -6.08
CA ASP A 122 -14.70 -26.00 -4.79
C ASP A 122 -15.65 -24.82 -5.00
N LEU A 123 -15.45 -24.05 -6.07
CA LEU A 123 -16.28 -22.89 -6.42
C LEU A 123 -17.69 -23.29 -6.84
N VAL A 124 -17.85 -24.49 -7.44
CA VAL A 124 -19.17 -25.05 -7.80
C VAL A 124 -19.91 -25.66 -6.61
N LEU A 125 -19.25 -25.86 -5.47
CA LEU A 125 -19.87 -26.39 -4.25
C LEU A 125 -20.58 -25.31 -3.42
N ILE A 126 -20.24 -24.04 -3.62
CA ILE A 126 -20.88 -22.91 -2.94
C ILE A 126 -22.03 -22.34 -3.77
N ARG A 127 -23.07 -21.86 -3.10
CA ARG A 127 -24.22 -21.23 -3.76
C ARG A 127 -23.86 -19.81 -4.17
N THR A 128 -24.49 -19.28 -5.22
CA THR A 128 -24.33 -17.87 -5.62
C THR A 128 -24.59 -16.91 -4.45
N SER A 129 -25.58 -17.18 -3.60
CA SER A 129 -25.83 -16.38 -2.40
C SER A 129 -24.66 -16.35 -1.40
N GLU A 130 -23.91 -17.45 -1.29
CA GLU A 130 -22.73 -17.55 -0.43
C GLU A 130 -21.53 -16.84 -1.07
N PHE A 131 -21.35 -17.01 -2.38
CA PHE A 131 -20.36 -16.25 -3.16
C PHE A 131 -20.58 -14.73 -3.05
N SER A 132 -21.82 -14.26 -3.26
CA SER A 132 -22.19 -12.85 -3.07
C SER A 132 -21.99 -12.36 -1.64
N ALA A 133 -22.20 -13.21 -0.63
CA ALA A 133 -21.93 -12.84 0.76
C ALA A 133 -20.43 -12.65 1.00
N ILE A 134 -19.59 -13.47 0.37
CA ILE A 134 -18.13 -13.35 0.40
C ILE A 134 -17.70 -12.07 -0.33
N ALA A 135 -18.16 -11.85 -1.56
CA ALA A 135 -17.84 -10.64 -2.33
C ALA A 135 -18.22 -9.37 -1.58
N ARG A 136 -19.43 -9.34 -0.96
CA ARG A 136 -19.87 -8.23 -0.10
C ARG A 136 -18.97 -8.00 1.10
N SER A 137 -18.48 -9.07 1.74
CA SER A 137 -17.54 -8.95 2.87
C SER A 137 -16.19 -8.35 2.46
N GLN A 138 -15.85 -8.41 1.17
CA GLN A 138 -14.61 -7.90 0.59
C GLN A 138 -14.80 -6.64 -0.25
N LYS A 139 -15.98 -5.99 -0.18
CA LYS A 139 -16.38 -4.88 -1.07
C LYS A 139 -15.32 -3.78 -1.18
N GLU A 140 -14.77 -3.31 -0.07
CA GLU A 140 -13.76 -2.24 -0.07
C GLU A 140 -12.48 -2.63 -0.84
N ARG A 141 -12.06 -3.90 -0.74
CA ARG A 141 -10.89 -4.42 -1.44
C ARG A 141 -11.16 -4.63 -2.91
N LEU A 142 -12.37 -5.09 -3.26
CA LEU A 142 -12.77 -5.25 -4.66
C LEU A 142 -12.84 -3.89 -5.36
N LEU A 143 -13.39 -2.88 -4.68
CA LEU A 143 -13.49 -1.50 -5.20
C LEU A 143 -12.15 -0.79 -5.38
N ALA A 144 -11.05 -1.33 -4.85
CA ALA A 144 -9.71 -0.82 -5.13
C ALA A 144 -9.27 -1.08 -6.59
N ARG A 145 -9.91 -2.04 -7.27
CA ARG A 145 -9.54 -2.45 -8.64
C ARG A 145 -10.72 -2.56 -9.60
N TRP A 146 -11.90 -2.94 -9.12
CA TRP A 146 -13.08 -3.24 -9.93
C TRP A 146 -14.23 -2.28 -9.62
N THR A 147 -15.07 -1.99 -10.61
CA THR A 147 -16.29 -1.21 -10.42
C THR A 147 -17.40 -2.05 -9.79
N LEU A 148 -18.48 -1.41 -9.33
CA LEU A 148 -19.63 -2.14 -8.79
C LEU A 148 -20.28 -3.03 -9.86
N GLU A 149 -20.31 -2.58 -11.10
CA GLU A 149 -20.84 -3.32 -12.25
C GLU A 149 -19.97 -4.54 -12.58
N GLU A 150 -18.64 -4.42 -12.49
CA GLU A 150 -17.72 -5.55 -12.68
C GLU A 150 -17.86 -6.58 -11.55
N ILE A 151 -18.06 -6.12 -10.31
CA ILE A 151 -18.31 -7.03 -9.17
C ILE A 151 -19.64 -7.76 -9.36
N ASP A 152 -20.70 -7.06 -9.77
CA ASP A 152 -22.01 -7.65 -10.04
C ASP A 152 -21.95 -8.68 -11.19
N LEU A 153 -21.19 -8.37 -12.25
CA LEU A 153 -20.94 -9.29 -13.36
C LEU A 153 -20.25 -10.57 -12.89
N ILE A 154 -19.23 -10.47 -12.03
CA ILE A 154 -18.54 -11.66 -11.48
C ILE A 154 -19.51 -12.52 -10.65
N GLU A 155 -20.41 -11.90 -9.87
CA GLU A 155 -21.44 -12.63 -9.13
C GLU A 155 -22.46 -13.31 -10.06
N GLN A 156 -22.82 -12.67 -11.18
CA GLN A 156 -23.68 -13.25 -12.21
C GLN A 156 -23.00 -14.45 -12.91
N GLU A 157 -21.73 -14.29 -13.32
CA GLU A 157 -20.95 -15.35 -13.97
C GLU A 157 -20.81 -16.60 -13.09
N HIS A 158 -20.70 -16.42 -11.77
CA HIS A 158 -20.75 -17.55 -10.82
C HIS A 158 -22.09 -18.32 -10.91
N GLY A 159 -23.21 -17.60 -10.97
CA GLY A 159 -24.52 -18.19 -11.15
C GLY A 159 -24.68 -18.94 -12.47
N GLU A 160 -24.17 -18.36 -13.57
CA GLU A 160 -24.16 -18.98 -14.89
C GLU A 160 -23.32 -20.26 -14.92
N MET A 161 -22.16 -20.26 -14.26
CA MET A 161 -21.32 -21.45 -14.09
C MET A 161 -22.07 -22.58 -13.38
N LEU A 162 -22.80 -22.31 -12.30
CA LEU A 162 -23.60 -23.33 -11.61
C LEU A 162 -24.72 -23.91 -12.50
N ILE A 163 -25.31 -23.07 -13.34
CA ILE A 163 -26.32 -23.50 -14.32
C ILE A 163 -25.67 -24.43 -15.36
N ALA A 164 -24.52 -24.05 -15.91
CA ALA A 164 -23.79 -24.86 -16.89
C ALA A 164 -23.44 -26.24 -16.33
N VAL A 165 -22.87 -26.33 -15.13
CA VAL A 165 -22.53 -27.61 -14.47
C VAL A 165 -23.75 -28.50 -14.24
N ARG A 166 -24.92 -27.91 -13.98
CA ARG A 166 -26.16 -28.66 -13.83
C ARG A 166 -26.70 -29.16 -15.17
N CYS A 167 -26.65 -28.32 -16.21
CA CYS A 167 -27.23 -28.58 -17.52
C CYS A 167 -26.35 -29.45 -18.43
N GLU A 168 -25.05 -29.50 -18.18
CA GLU A 168 -24.08 -30.24 -18.98
C GLU A 168 -23.48 -31.41 -18.19
N PRO A 169 -24.00 -32.64 -18.36
CA PRO A 169 -23.50 -33.81 -17.64
C PRO A 169 -22.02 -34.11 -17.88
N ALA A 170 -21.47 -33.65 -19.01
CA ALA A 170 -20.07 -33.81 -19.37
C ALA A 170 -19.11 -32.95 -18.50
N LEU A 171 -19.59 -31.87 -17.88
CA LEU A 171 -18.79 -31.00 -17.01
C LEU A 171 -18.62 -31.54 -15.59
N LYS A 172 -19.50 -32.44 -15.16
CA LYS A 172 -19.42 -33.05 -13.82
C LYS A 172 -18.15 -33.88 -13.60
N PRO A 173 -17.78 -34.84 -14.47
CA PRO A 173 -16.56 -35.63 -14.27
C PRO A 173 -15.27 -34.82 -14.39
N THR A 174 -15.29 -33.65 -15.05
CA THR A 174 -14.14 -32.72 -15.10
C THR A 174 -14.01 -31.85 -13.85
N LEU A 175 -15.06 -31.80 -13.01
CA LEU A 175 -15.14 -31.02 -11.78
C LEU A 175 -15.26 -31.90 -10.53
N ASP A 176 -15.32 -33.23 -10.69
CA ASP A 176 -15.14 -34.18 -9.60
C ASP A 176 -13.73 -33.98 -9.01
N PRO A 177 -13.57 -34.13 -7.68
CA PRO A 177 -12.31 -33.88 -7.02
C PRO A 177 -11.20 -34.75 -7.63
N PHE A 178 -10.33 -34.12 -8.42
CA PHE A 178 -9.12 -34.75 -8.90
C PHE A 178 -8.16 -34.86 -7.71
N ASN A 179 -7.68 -36.07 -7.44
CA ASN A 179 -6.73 -36.36 -6.37
C ASN A 179 -5.35 -35.74 -6.68
N GLY A 180 -5.20 -34.43 -6.45
CA GLY A 180 -3.97 -33.86 -5.92
C GLY A 180 -2.80 -33.54 -6.86
N GLU A 181 -2.96 -33.49 -8.19
CA GLU A 181 -1.91 -33.00 -9.08
C GLU A 181 -2.48 -32.06 -10.15
N ILE A 182 -2.75 -30.82 -9.78
CA ILE A 182 -2.82 -29.71 -10.74
C ILE A 182 -1.66 -28.79 -10.39
N THR A 183 -0.53 -28.97 -11.08
CA THR A 183 0.50 -27.93 -11.17
C THR A 183 -0.02 -26.86 -12.13
N PHE A 184 -0.01 -25.61 -11.67
CA PHE A 184 -0.14 -24.47 -12.57
C PHE A 184 1.21 -24.30 -13.26
N ASP A 185 1.27 -24.61 -14.56
CA ASP A 185 2.38 -24.20 -15.44
C ASP A 185 2.28 -22.69 -15.77
#